data_AF-A0A8T3ZYJ6-F1
#
_entry.id   AF-A0A8T3ZYJ6-F1
#
_cell.length_a   1.000
_cell.length_b   1.000
_cell.length_c   1.000
_cell.angle_alpha   90.00
_cell.angle_beta   90.00
_cell.angle_gamma   90.00
#
_symmetry.space_group_name_H-M   'P 1'
#
loop_
_entity.id
_entity.type
_entity.pdbx_description
1 polymer ?
#
loop_
_entity_poly.entity_id
_entity_poly.type
_entity_poly.pdbx_seq_one_letter_code
_entity_poly.pdbx_strand_id
1 'polypeptide(L)'
;MQRAQSSIEFIIVVGLIVLFISFVLLPGLRESELNLAISSARVGALEYAQEHSLSFAEMNYAIDGKSVVLKPGIATADLSIGEKNELRQRILGKIRDTFSPSLDIEGKEQFSAPNYVYSVQLD
;
A
#
# COMPACT_ATOMS: atom_id res chain seq x y z
N MET A 1 49.26 5.26 -17.54
CA MET A 1 48.17 6.26 -17.50
C MET A 1 46.81 5.70 -17.94
N GLN A 2 46.71 4.88 -19.00
CA GLN A 2 45.43 4.28 -19.45
C GLN A 2 44.67 3.44 -18.40
N ARG A 3 45.36 2.68 -17.53
CA ARG A 3 44.71 1.91 -16.45
C ARG A 3 44.00 2.80 -15.41
N ALA A 4 44.56 3.97 -15.09
CA ALA A 4 43.97 4.89 -14.13
C ALA A 4 42.73 5.60 -14.69
N GLN A 5 42.73 5.94 -15.98
CA GLN A 5 41.57 6.54 -16.67
C GLN A 5 40.38 5.56 -16.73
N SER A 6 40.64 4.29 -17.06
CA SER A 6 39.61 3.25 -17.10
C SER A 6 38.99 2.97 -15.71
N SER A 7 39.78 3.03 -14.63
CA SER A 7 39.26 2.88 -13.26
C SER A 7 38.37 4.04 -12.83
N ILE A 8 38.70 5.27 -13.23
CA ILE A 8 37.91 6.47 -12.90
C ILE A 8 36.57 6.44 -13.65
N GLU A 9 36.59 6.10 -14.94
CA GLU A 9 35.36 5.95 -15.75
C GLU A 9 34.44 4.87 -15.15
N PHE A 10 35.00 3.75 -14.68
CA PHE A 10 34.21 2.71 -14.01
C PHE A 10 33.56 3.20 -12.71
N ILE A 11 34.31 3.93 -11.86
CA ILE A 11 33.77 4.49 -10.61
C ILE A 11 32.64 5.49 -10.88
N ILE A 12 32.80 6.34 -11.91
CA ILE A 12 31.77 7.31 -12.30
C ILE A 12 30.50 6.59 -12.79
N VAL A 13 30.64 5.58 -13.65
CA VAL A 13 29.49 4.81 -14.17
C VAL A 13 28.76 4.09 -13.02
N VAL A 14 29.50 3.42 -12.13
CA VAL A 14 28.90 2.75 -10.97
C VAL A 14 28.21 3.76 -10.04
N GLY A 15 28.83 4.91 -9.79
CA GLY A 15 28.24 5.98 -8.98
C GLY A 15 26.93 6.52 -9.59
N LEU A 16 26.88 6.71 -10.91
CA LEU A 16 25.68 7.12 -11.61
C LEU A 16 24.56 6.06 -11.54
N ILE A 17 24.90 4.77 -11.64
CA ILE A 17 23.92 3.69 -11.47
C ILE A 17 23.35 3.69 -10.05
N VAL A 18 24.18 3.85 -9.03
CA VAL A 18 23.73 3.91 -7.62
C VAL A 18 22.83 5.13 -7.38
N LEU A 19 23.20 6.30 -7.93
CA LEU A 19 22.36 7.49 -7.87
C LEU A 19 21.02 7.27 -8.59
N PHE A 20 21.03 6.69 -9.79
CA PHE A 20 19.82 6.39 -10.53
C PHE A 20 18.90 5.42 -9.77
N ILE A 21 19.47 4.35 -9.19
CA ILE A 21 18.69 3.41 -8.36
C ILE A 21 18.09 4.12 -7.15
N SER A 22 18.89 4.96 -6.47
CA SER A 22 18.49 5.60 -5.22
C SER A 22 17.43 6.70 -5.43
N PHE A 23 17.58 7.49 -6.48
CA PHE A 23 16.74 8.68 -6.71
C PHE A 23 15.56 8.43 -7.65
N VAL A 24 15.62 7.39 -8.50
CA VAL A 24 14.56 7.13 -9.49
C VAL A 24 13.82 5.84 -9.18
N LEU A 25 14.54 4.73 -9.00
CA LEU A 25 13.90 3.42 -8.79
C LEU A 25 13.28 3.28 -7.40
N LEU A 26 13.97 3.68 -6.33
CA LEU A 26 13.43 3.52 -4.96
C LEU A 26 12.14 4.32 -4.72
N PRO A 27 12.01 5.60 -5.11
CA PRO A 27 10.74 6.32 -4.96
C PRO A 27 9.63 5.75 -5.85
N GLY A 28 9.94 5.37 -7.10
CA GLY A 28 8.97 4.80 -8.02
C GLY A 28 8.39 3.46 -7.54
N LEU A 29 9.22 2.63 -6.90
CA LEU A 29 8.76 1.39 -6.26
C LEU A 29 7.78 1.67 -5.11
N ARG A 30 8.03 2.71 -4.30
CA ARG A 30 7.14 3.10 -3.19
C ARG A 30 5.78 3.61 -3.67
N GLU A 31 5.75 4.42 -4.72
CA GLU A 31 4.48 4.90 -5.30
C GLU A 31 3.69 3.76 -5.95
N SER A 32 4.38 2.85 -6.63
CA SER A 32 3.76 1.67 -7.23
C SER A 32 3.12 0.77 -6.16
N GLU A 33 3.83 0.50 -5.06
CA GLU A 33 3.29 -0.27 -3.93
C GLU A 33 2.04 0.37 -3.34
N LEU A 34 2.07 1.69 -3.08
CA LEU A 34 0.92 2.40 -2.53
C LEU A 34 -0.29 2.31 -3.48
N ASN A 35 -0.08 2.54 -4.77
CA ASN A 35 -1.15 2.47 -5.78
C ASN A 35 -1.74 1.06 -5.88
N LEU A 36 -0.89 0.03 -5.82
CA LEU A 36 -1.31 -1.37 -5.82
C LEU A 36 -2.15 -1.68 -4.57
N ALA A 37 -1.72 -1.22 -3.39
CA ALA A 37 -2.45 -1.39 -2.14
C ALA A 37 -3.82 -0.71 -2.17
N ILE A 38 -3.90 0.54 -2.63
CA ILE A 38 -5.16 1.28 -2.75
C ILE A 38 -6.09 0.60 -3.75
N SER A 39 -5.56 0.12 -4.87
CA SER A 39 -6.34 -0.62 -5.87
C SER A 39 -6.95 -1.89 -5.27
N SER A 40 -6.16 -2.69 -4.57
CA SER A 40 -6.64 -3.90 -3.90
C SER A 40 -7.63 -3.60 -2.77
N ALA A 41 -7.40 -2.53 -2.01
CA ALA A 41 -8.33 -2.05 -0.99
C ALA A 41 -9.69 -1.67 -1.60
N ARG A 42 -9.68 -0.96 -2.73
CA ARG A 42 -10.88 -0.57 -3.47
C ARG A 42 -11.66 -1.80 -3.93
N VAL A 43 -10.98 -2.82 -4.46
CA VAL A 43 -11.62 -4.07 -4.86
C VAL A 43 -12.30 -4.74 -3.66
N GLY A 44 -11.63 -4.86 -2.52
CA GLY A 44 -12.22 -5.45 -1.31
C GLY A 44 -13.44 -4.68 -0.80
N ALA A 45 -13.38 -3.34 -0.80
CA ALA A 45 -14.51 -2.50 -0.41
C ALA A 45 -15.69 -2.61 -1.39
N LEU A 46 -15.40 -2.67 -2.70
CA LEU A 46 -16.41 -2.79 -3.73
C LEU A 46 -17.11 -4.15 -3.68
N GLU A 47 -16.37 -5.24 -3.51
CA GLU A 47 -16.94 -6.59 -3.38
C GLU A 47 -17.90 -6.66 -2.18
N TYR A 48 -17.48 -6.12 -1.02
CA TYR A 48 -18.34 -6.05 0.15
C TYR A 48 -19.59 -5.20 -0.09
N ALA A 49 -19.43 -4.02 -0.71
CA ALA A 49 -20.56 -3.16 -1.01
C ALA A 49 -21.57 -3.84 -1.95
N GLN A 50 -21.10 -4.58 -2.96
CA GLN A 50 -21.96 -5.33 -3.88
C GLN A 50 -22.69 -6.47 -3.17
N GLU A 51 -22.00 -7.24 -2.33
CA GLU A 51 -22.57 -8.35 -1.57
C GLU A 51 -23.69 -7.88 -0.62
N HIS A 52 -23.51 -6.71 0.00
CA HIS A 52 -24.45 -6.13 0.96
C HIS A 52 -25.40 -5.10 0.34
N SER A 53 -25.44 -4.96 -0.99
CA SER A 53 -26.26 -3.96 -1.70
C SER A 53 -26.07 -2.51 -1.23
N LEU A 54 -24.85 -2.18 -0.79
CA LEU A 54 -24.45 -0.84 -0.35
C LEU A 54 -23.89 -0.04 -1.53
N SER A 55 -23.98 1.29 -1.43
CA SER A 55 -23.32 2.18 -2.37
C SER A 55 -21.85 2.37 -1.97
N PHE A 56 -20.95 2.23 -2.94
CA PHE A 56 -19.53 2.56 -2.81
C PHE A 56 -19.22 3.78 -3.67
N ALA A 57 -18.77 4.87 -3.06
CA ALA A 57 -18.41 6.09 -3.78
C ALA A 57 -16.95 6.03 -4.27
N GLU A 58 -16.00 6.12 -3.35
CA GLU A 58 -14.57 6.10 -3.66
C GLU A 58 -13.76 5.54 -2.50
N MET A 59 -12.48 5.24 -2.76
CA MET A 59 -11.52 4.89 -1.71
C MET A 59 -10.65 6.11 -1.45
N ASN A 60 -10.83 6.73 -0.28
CA ASN A 60 -9.98 7.80 0.21
C ASN A 60 -8.83 7.23 1.03
N TYR A 61 -7.72 7.95 1.09
CA TYR A 61 -6.57 7.56 1.91
C TYR A 61 -5.81 8.78 2.43
N ALA A 62 -5.18 8.62 3.59
CA ALA A 62 -4.28 9.60 4.17
C ALA A 62 -2.93 8.94 4.47
N ILE A 63 -1.84 9.67 4.27
CA ILE A 63 -0.48 9.18 4.50
C ILE A 63 0.17 10.06 5.56
N ASP A 64 0.64 9.45 6.63
CA ASP A 64 1.45 10.09 7.66
C ASP A 64 2.73 9.27 7.89
N GLY A 65 3.84 9.76 7.33
CA GLY A 65 5.11 9.06 7.31
C GLY A 65 5.01 7.70 6.60
N LYS A 66 5.05 6.61 7.36
CA LYS A 66 4.88 5.23 6.86
C LYS A 66 3.48 4.66 7.11
N SER A 67 2.60 5.40 7.78
CA SER A 67 1.23 4.97 8.05
C SER A 67 0.31 5.41 6.91
N VAL A 68 -0.49 4.49 6.40
CA VAL A 68 -1.51 4.73 5.38
C VAL A 68 -2.86 4.37 5.98
N VAL A 69 -3.72 5.37 6.15
CA VAL A 69 -5.08 5.19 6.65
C VAL A 69 -6.02 5.16 5.45
N LEU A 70 -6.69 4.04 5.24
CA LEU A 70 -7.68 3.82 4.18
C LEU A 70 -9.08 4.13 4.70
N LYS A 71 -9.85 4.86 3.89
CA LYS A 71 -11.21 5.30 4.18
C LYS A 71 -12.13 4.91 3.03
N PRO A 72 -12.80 3.75 3.11
CA PRO A 72 -13.78 3.39 2.10
C PRO A 72 -14.99 4.33 2.19
N GLY A 73 -15.40 4.91 1.07
CA GLY A 73 -16.60 5.72 0.93
C GLY A 73 -17.86 4.86 0.90
N ILE A 74 -18.04 4.01 1.92
CA ILE A 74 -19.25 3.22 2.16
C ILE A 74 -19.96 3.86 3.35
N ALA A 75 -21.26 4.10 3.22
CA ALA A 75 -22.07 4.53 4.35
C ALA A 75 -22.08 3.42 5.41
N THR A 76 -21.32 3.61 6.48
CA THR A 76 -21.14 2.62 7.55
C THR A 76 -21.92 2.98 8.81
N ALA A 77 -22.62 4.11 8.85
CA ALA A 77 -23.40 4.57 9.99
C ALA A 77 -24.43 3.55 10.49
N ASP A 78 -25.06 2.83 9.55
CA ASP A 78 -26.10 1.83 9.83
C ASP A 78 -25.53 0.41 10.01
N LEU A 79 -24.22 0.20 9.80
CA LEU A 79 -23.60 -1.12 9.93
C LEU A 79 -23.36 -1.46 11.40
N SER A 80 -23.64 -2.71 11.76
CA SER A 80 -23.25 -3.27 13.05
C SER A 80 -21.72 -3.31 13.21
N ILE A 81 -21.25 -3.41 14.45
CA ILE A 81 -19.81 -3.57 14.74
C ILE A 81 -19.24 -4.81 14.02
N GLY A 82 -20.03 -5.87 13.87
CA GLY A 82 -19.65 -7.08 13.15
C GLY A 82 -19.38 -6.81 11.66
N GLU A 83 -20.31 -6.14 10.99
CA GLU A 83 -20.21 -5.76 9.58
C GLU A 83 -19.05 -4.79 9.32
N LYS A 84 -18.85 -3.80 10.21
CA LYS A 84 -17.69 -2.91 10.14
C LYS A 84 -16.38 -3.71 10.24
N ASN A 85 -16.31 -4.70 11.13
CA ASN A 85 -15.13 -5.55 11.25
C ASN A 85 -14.92 -6.45 10.03
N GLU A 86 -16.00 -6.96 9.44
CA GLU A 86 -15.95 -7.78 8.23
C GLU A 86 -15.45 -6.97 7.03
N LEU A 87 -16.00 -5.78 6.81
CA LEU A 87 -15.54 -4.85 5.77
C LEU A 87 -14.05 -4.54 5.94
N ARG A 88 -13.61 -4.22 7.17
CA ARG A 88 -12.20 -3.97 7.48
C ARG A 88 -11.34 -5.19 7.13
N GLN A 89 -11.75 -6.39 7.54
CA GLN A 89 -11.02 -7.62 7.25
C GLN A 89 -10.98 -7.93 5.75
N ARG A 90 -12.05 -7.65 5.01
CA ARG A 90 -12.08 -7.86 3.55
C ARG A 90 -11.12 -6.94 2.83
N ILE A 91 -11.11 -5.65 3.19
CA ILE A 91 -10.17 -4.66 2.64
C ILE A 91 -8.72 -5.05 2.96
N LEU A 92 -8.40 -5.28 4.24
CA LEU A 92 -7.04 -5.64 4.65
C LEU A 92 -6.61 -7.00 4.09
N GLY A 93 -7.55 -7.94 3.95
CA GLY A 93 -7.33 -9.24 3.33
C GLY A 93 -6.91 -9.13 1.86
N LYS A 94 -7.60 -8.30 1.06
CA LYS A 94 -7.21 -8.09 -0.34
C LYS A 94 -5.84 -7.45 -0.49
N ILE A 95 -5.50 -6.50 0.39
CA ILE A 95 -4.17 -5.90 0.41
C ILE A 95 -3.14 -6.98 0.76
N ARG A 96 -3.41 -7.80 1.79
CA ARG A 96 -2.54 -8.91 2.21
C ARG A 96 -2.29 -9.90 1.08
N ASP A 97 -3.33 -10.31 0.36
CA ASP A 97 -3.23 -11.24 -0.77
C ASP A 97 -2.30 -10.69 -1.86
N THR A 98 -2.35 -9.37 -2.07
CA THR A 98 -1.55 -8.66 -3.06
C THR A 98 -0.05 -8.62 -2.70
N PHE A 99 0.29 -8.58 -1.41
CA PHE A 99 1.67 -8.43 -0.91
C PHE A 99 2.22 -9.66 -0.15
N SER A 100 1.66 -10.86 -0.39
CA SER A 100 2.04 -12.15 0.21
C SER A 100 3.52 -12.34 0.59
N PRO A 101 3.85 -13.07 1.68
CA PRO A 101 3.33 -12.94 3.04
C PRO A 101 4.24 -11.96 3.79
N SER A 102 3.87 -10.70 3.84
CA SER A 102 4.54 -9.72 4.71
C SER A 102 3.97 -9.82 6.13
N LEU A 103 4.86 -9.65 7.11
CA LEU A 103 4.68 -9.96 8.54
C LEU A 103 3.33 -9.45 9.07
N ASP A 104 2.49 -10.38 9.51
CA ASP A 104 1.25 -10.09 10.23
C ASP A 104 1.64 -9.39 11.53
N ILE A 105 1.44 -8.07 11.61
CA ILE A 105 1.56 -7.37 12.89
C ILE A 105 0.33 -7.81 13.68
N GLU A 106 0.51 -8.46 14.82
CA GLU A 106 -0.58 -8.91 15.68
C GLU A 106 -1.56 -7.77 15.97
N GLY A 107 -2.69 -7.80 15.26
CA GLY A 107 -3.77 -6.84 15.35
C GLY A 107 -4.65 -6.89 14.10
N LYS A 108 -5.92 -7.27 14.24
CA LYS A 108 -6.91 -7.42 13.13
C LYS A 108 -7.23 -6.10 12.38
N GLU A 109 -6.54 -5.02 12.70
CA GLU A 109 -6.84 -3.66 12.28
C GLU A 109 -5.75 -3.02 11.42
N GLN A 110 -4.58 -3.67 11.31
CA GLN A 110 -3.44 -3.15 10.57
C GLN A 110 -2.75 -4.23 9.74
N PHE A 111 -2.14 -3.82 8.63
CA PHE A 111 -1.36 -4.69 7.75
C PHE A 111 -0.05 -4.00 7.37
N SER A 112 1.09 -4.67 7.48
CA SER A 112 2.37 -4.11 7.05
C SER A 112 2.78 -4.66 5.69
N ALA A 113 3.03 -3.78 4.73
CA ALA A 113 3.77 -4.11 3.51
C ALA A 113 5.22 -3.56 3.62
N PRO A 114 6.08 -3.78 2.61
CA PRO A 114 7.51 -3.46 2.70
C PRO A 114 7.84 -2.02 3.12
N ASN A 115 7.06 -1.04 2.65
CA ASN A 115 7.32 0.38 2.93
C ASN A 115 6.28 1.06 3.84
N TYR A 116 5.10 0.47 4.02
CA TYR A 116 3.96 1.12 4.68
C TYR A 116 3.20 0.19 5.63
N VAL A 117 2.57 0.78 6.65
CA VAL A 117 1.59 0.14 7.53
C VAL A 117 0.21 0.69 7.19
N TYR A 118 -0.69 -0.19 6.78
CA TYR A 118 -2.04 0.12 6.35
C TYR A 118 -3.02 -0.11 7.49
N SER A 119 -3.96 0.80 7.68
CA SER A 119 -5.12 0.62 8.56
C SER A 119 -6.39 1.05 7.84
N VAL A 120 -7.55 0.59 8.30
CA VAL A 120 -8.85 0.99 7.73
C VAL A 120 -9.67 1.72 8.79
N GLN A 121 -10.01 2.96 8.48
CA GLN A 121 -10.91 3.78 9.28
C GLN A 121 -12.30 3.76 8.66
N LEU A 122 -13.29 3.41 9.49
CA LEU A 122 -14.72 3.38 9.15
C LEU A 122 -15.42 4.36 10.10
N ASP A 123 -16.35 5.15 9.57
CA ASP A 123 -17.10 6.17 10.32
C ASP A 123 -18.27 5.58 11.13
#